data_AF-A0A9D7Y8I5-F1
#
_entry.id   AF-A0A9D7Y8I5-F1
#
_cell.length_a   1.000
_cell.length_b   1.000
_cell.length_c   1.000
_cell.angle_alpha   90.00
_cell.angle_beta   90.00
_cell.angle_gamma   90.00
#
_symmetry.space_group_name_H-M   'P 1'
#
loop_
_entity.id
_entity.type
_entity.pdbx_description
1 polymer ?
#
loop_
_entity_poly.entity_id
_entity_poly.type
_entity_poly.pdbx_seq_one_letter_code
_entity_poly.pdbx_strand_id
1 'polypeptide(L)'
;MGSYSGENNSGSSNVGLGQQSLRNSNGSNNAAVGYGSLELNRDGAQNTAIGASSLSRDTTGNYNTALGYWSMGRHLRSDFNTAIGSLSLYFDTVGTRNVAVGYQAHYGHQGSNNVAVGPNALGFTGTGNNNTAIGASADVGTDNLSFATAIGASARCDTSNSIVLGNVAGTNVSVGTTKPLSRMDVNGSIGSGIRTVTGSTTAAVTDHTIVIGTTASAVTITLPSAPSVTRREYRIVNQNAATKTVTSYTDFTGAASTSIPGNNSIVIQSSGTGWVRVL
;
A
#
# COMPACT_ATOMS: atom_id res chain seq x y z
N MET A 1 20.23 -26.47 26.64
CA MET A 1 20.01 -26.55 28.10
C MET A 1 18.51 -26.56 28.37
N GLY A 2 17.98 -27.65 28.93
CA GLY A 2 16.54 -27.91 29.07
C GLY A 2 16.25 -29.38 28.73
N SER A 3 15.24 -29.99 29.34
CA SER A 3 14.91 -31.39 29.07
C SER A 3 14.55 -31.59 27.59
N TYR A 4 15.10 -32.63 26.95
CA TYR A 4 14.91 -32.93 25.53
C TYR A 4 15.43 -31.84 24.55
N SER A 5 16.27 -30.90 25.03
CA SER A 5 16.91 -29.87 24.21
C SER A 5 17.96 -30.49 23.29
N GLY A 6 17.84 -30.27 21.97
CA GLY A 6 18.81 -30.74 20.98
C GLY A 6 18.80 -32.26 20.75
N GLU A 7 17.79 -32.97 21.23
CA GLU A 7 17.65 -34.40 20.95
C GLU A 7 17.36 -34.68 19.49
N ASN A 8 17.86 -35.81 18.97
CA ASN A 8 17.75 -36.18 17.55
C ASN A 8 18.26 -35.06 16.63
N ASN A 9 19.31 -34.35 17.05
CA ASN A 9 19.95 -33.32 16.25
C ASN A 9 21.22 -33.89 15.57
N SER A 10 21.24 -33.91 14.25
CA SER A 10 22.41 -34.34 13.45
C SER A 10 23.18 -33.17 12.83
N GLY A 11 22.68 -31.95 12.99
CA GLY A 11 23.31 -30.71 12.52
C GLY A 11 24.38 -30.17 13.47
N SER A 12 25.23 -29.30 12.93
CA SER A 12 26.34 -28.67 13.66
C SER A 12 26.04 -27.22 14.06
N SER A 13 26.75 -26.70 15.06
CA SER A 13 26.70 -25.27 15.46
C SER A 13 25.31 -24.75 15.87
N ASN A 14 24.51 -25.61 16.50
CA ASN A 14 23.17 -25.26 16.99
C ASN A 14 23.21 -24.82 18.46
N VAL A 15 22.43 -23.80 18.83
CA VAL A 15 22.26 -23.33 20.21
C VAL A 15 20.81 -23.56 20.64
N GLY A 16 20.58 -24.45 21.61
CA GLY A 16 19.24 -24.73 22.15
C GLY A 16 19.13 -24.44 23.65
N LEU A 17 18.15 -23.64 24.05
CA LEU A 17 17.83 -23.35 25.44
C LEU A 17 16.31 -23.39 25.66
N GLY A 18 15.84 -24.27 26.53
CA GLY A 18 14.42 -24.52 26.76
C GLY A 18 14.09 -26.01 26.66
N GLN A 19 12.99 -26.41 27.27
CA GLN A 19 12.48 -27.78 27.14
C GLN A 19 11.99 -27.97 25.69
N GLN A 20 12.34 -29.11 25.07
CA GLN A 20 12.03 -29.45 23.66
C GLN A 20 12.58 -28.48 22.58
N SER A 21 13.47 -27.55 22.93
CA SER A 21 14.10 -26.68 21.92
C SER A 21 15.01 -27.49 20.99
N LEU A 22 14.95 -27.26 19.67
CA LEU A 22 15.79 -27.96 18.66
C LEU A 22 15.66 -29.49 18.64
N ARG A 23 14.51 -30.01 19.03
CA ARG A 23 14.25 -31.44 18.93
C ARG A 23 14.15 -31.83 17.45
N ASN A 24 14.66 -33.00 17.08
CA ASN A 24 14.56 -33.57 15.72
C ASN A 24 15.10 -32.67 14.58
N SER A 25 16.32 -32.15 14.70
CA SER A 25 16.89 -31.24 13.69
C SER A 25 18.14 -31.74 12.98
N ASN A 26 18.09 -31.90 11.66
CA ASN A 26 19.25 -32.20 10.83
C ASN A 26 19.96 -30.94 10.29
N GLY A 27 19.37 -29.76 10.49
CA GLY A 27 19.91 -28.49 10.01
C GLY A 27 20.98 -27.90 10.95
N SER A 28 21.92 -27.15 10.37
CA SER A 28 23.03 -26.52 11.11
C SER A 28 22.82 -25.02 11.33
N ASN A 29 23.56 -24.43 12.28
CA ASN A 29 23.59 -22.99 12.57
C ASN A 29 22.26 -22.39 13.04
N ASN A 30 21.46 -23.14 13.78
CA ASN A 30 20.18 -22.70 14.33
C ASN A 30 20.31 -22.20 15.78
N ALA A 31 19.63 -21.12 16.13
CA ALA A 31 19.51 -20.64 17.51
C ALA A 31 18.06 -20.75 17.98
N ALA A 32 17.81 -21.47 19.07
CA ALA A 32 16.49 -21.74 19.61
C ALA A 32 16.46 -21.47 21.13
N VAL A 33 15.61 -20.53 21.55
CA VAL A 33 15.46 -20.14 22.94
C VAL A 33 13.98 -20.08 23.31
N GLY A 34 13.50 -21.04 24.08
CA GLY A 34 12.11 -21.13 24.51
C GLY A 34 11.60 -22.57 24.57
N TYR A 35 10.48 -22.76 25.27
CA TYR A 35 9.77 -24.03 25.28
C TYR A 35 9.29 -24.38 23.85
N GLY A 36 9.68 -25.55 23.31
CA GLY A 36 9.23 -26.01 21.99
C GLY A 36 9.64 -25.13 20.81
N SER A 37 10.63 -24.25 20.96
CA SER A 37 11.17 -23.46 19.84
C SER A 37 11.96 -24.37 18.89
N LEU A 38 11.64 -24.35 17.58
CA LEU A 38 12.23 -25.26 16.58
C LEU A 38 12.09 -26.77 16.92
N GLU A 39 10.97 -27.19 17.54
CA GLU A 39 10.76 -28.59 17.97
C GLU A 39 10.69 -29.61 16.80
N LEU A 40 10.32 -29.20 15.59
CA LEU A 40 10.18 -30.07 14.43
C LEU A 40 10.95 -29.54 13.21
N ASN A 41 12.17 -29.05 13.41
CA ASN A 41 13.01 -28.53 12.32
C ASN A 41 13.82 -29.62 11.61
N ARG A 42 13.18 -30.43 10.75
CA ARG A 42 13.80 -31.61 10.14
C ARG A 42 15.07 -31.30 9.37
N ASP A 43 15.06 -30.38 8.40
CA ASP A 43 16.23 -30.12 7.52
C ASP A 43 16.64 -28.63 7.40
N GLY A 44 15.95 -27.70 8.09
CA GLY A 44 16.17 -26.25 7.97
C GLY A 44 17.39 -25.73 8.73
N ALA A 45 18.19 -24.88 8.10
CA ALA A 45 19.42 -24.29 8.61
C ALA A 45 19.34 -22.77 8.75
N GLN A 46 20.20 -22.21 9.61
CA GLN A 46 20.36 -20.75 9.79
C GLN A 46 19.10 -20.03 10.27
N ASN A 47 18.30 -20.70 11.11
CA ASN A 47 17.10 -20.14 11.71
C ASN A 47 17.36 -19.61 13.12
N THR A 48 16.76 -18.47 13.47
CA THR A 48 16.76 -17.91 14.83
C THR A 48 15.33 -17.92 15.36
N ALA A 49 15.08 -18.63 16.46
CA ALA A 49 13.78 -18.80 17.08
C ALA A 49 13.86 -18.47 18.58
N ILE A 50 13.24 -17.39 19.00
CA ILE A 50 13.27 -16.93 20.39
C ILE A 50 11.84 -16.69 20.86
N GLY A 51 11.36 -17.47 21.82
CA GLY A 51 9.98 -17.45 22.32
C GLY A 51 9.41 -18.86 22.43
N ALA A 52 8.40 -19.03 23.29
CA ALA A 52 7.74 -20.33 23.38
C ALA A 52 6.98 -20.65 22.07
N SER A 53 7.23 -21.84 21.54
CA SER A 53 6.67 -22.38 20.29
C SER A 53 6.96 -21.55 19.02
N SER A 54 7.96 -20.66 19.05
CA SER A 54 8.42 -19.94 17.86
C SER A 54 9.06 -20.91 16.86
N LEU A 55 8.71 -20.84 15.57
CA LEU A 55 9.19 -21.76 14.52
C LEU A 55 8.97 -23.26 14.86
N SER A 56 7.98 -23.59 15.69
CA SER A 56 7.83 -24.95 16.24
C SER A 56 7.55 -26.05 15.20
N ARG A 57 7.13 -25.71 13.98
CA ARG A 57 6.79 -26.69 12.92
C ARG A 57 7.49 -26.50 11.58
N ASP A 58 8.63 -25.80 11.51
CA ASP A 58 9.34 -25.53 10.25
C ASP A 58 10.06 -26.76 9.69
N THR A 59 9.44 -27.51 8.77
CA THR A 59 10.00 -28.82 8.38
C THR A 59 11.25 -28.74 7.48
N THR A 60 11.44 -27.68 6.68
CA THR A 60 12.58 -27.58 5.74
C THR A 60 13.07 -26.15 5.46
N GLY A 61 12.49 -25.12 6.08
CA GLY A 61 12.79 -23.72 5.78
C GLY A 61 14.15 -23.24 6.32
N ASN A 62 14.80 -22.34 5.60
CA ASN A 62 16.12 -21.78 5.94
C ASN A 62 16.05 -20.26 6.08
N TYR A 63 16.99 -19.70 6.84
CA TYR A 63 17.18 -18.24 6.99
C TYR A 63 15.98 -17.49 7.57
N ASN A 64 15.27 -18.11 8.50
CA ASN A 64 14.12 -17.52 9.17
C ASN A 64 14.49 -16.92 10.53
N THR A 65 13.93 -15.76 10.87
CA THR A 65 14.05 -15.15 12.21
C THR A 65 12.67 -15.02 12.82
N ALA A 66 12.37 -15.72 13.91
CA ALA A 66 11.13 -15.60 14.68
C ALA A 66 11.43 -15.21 16.13
N LEU A 67 10.85 -14.10 16.58
CA LEU A 67 10.98 -13.58 17.95
C LEU A 67 9.58 -13.31 18.52
N GLY A 68 9.11 -14.17 19.42
CA GLY A 68 7.82 -14.02 20.10
C GLY A 68 7.08 -15.35 20.31
N TYR A 69 6.07 -15.32 21.18
CA TYR A 69 5.19 -16.48 21.43
C TYR A 69 4.47 -16.88 20.14
N TRP A 70 4.67 -18.13 19.69
CA TRP A 70 4.14 -18.67 18.43
C TRP A 70 4.43 -17.83 17.17
N SER A 71 5.47 -17.00 17.20
CA SER A 71 5.95 -16.35 15.98
C SER A 71 6.38 -17.43 14.98
N MET A 72 5.83 -17.40 13.76
CA MET A 72 6.00 -18.46 12.75
C MET A 72 5.61 -19.88 13.25
N GLY A 73 4.54 -19.99 14.04
CA GLY A 73 4.13 -21.24 14.69
C GLY A 73 3.71 -22.40 13.76
N ARG A 74 3.27 -22.13 12.53
CA ARG A 74 2.84 -23.14 11.55
C ARG A 74 3.37 -22.85 10.14
N HIS A 75 4.67 -22.95 9.95
CA HIS A 75 5.36 -22.84 8.65
C HIS A 75 5.80 -24.22 8.18
N LEU A 76 5.53 -24.63 6.93
CA LEU A 76 5.92 -25.97 6.45
C LEU A 76 7.18 -25.95 5.57
N ARG A 77 7.38 -24.93 4.72
CA ARG A 77 8.46 -24.93 3.70
C ARG A 77 8.97 -23.54 3.28
N SER A 78 8.94 -22.55 4.17
CA SER A 78 9.25 -21.18 3.78
C SER A 78 10.66 -20.73 4.17
N ASP A 79 11.33 -19.99 3.28
CA ASP A 79 12.66 -19.42 3.49
C ASP A 79 12.61 -17.89 3.59
N PHE A 80 13.62 -17.32 4.25
CA PHE A 80 13.92 -15.87 4.29
C PHE A 80 12.85 -14.99 4.94
N ASN A 81 12.14 -15.49 5.96
CA ASN A 81 11.14 -14.71 6.67
C ASN A 81 11.69 -14.07 7.95
N THR A 82 11.21 -12.87 8.28
CA THR A 82 11.47 -12.19 9.56
C THR A 82 10.15 -11.93 10.26
N ALA A 83 9.95 -12.51 11.44
CA ALA A 83 8.76 -12.41 12.26
C ALA A 83 9.14 -11.95 13.67
N ILE A 84 8.61 -10.80 14.10
CA ILE A 84 8.90 -10.23 15.42
C ILE A 84 7.57 -9.81 16.05
N GLY A 85 7.19 -10.44 17.16
CA GLY A 85 5.90 -10.24 17.82
C GLY A 85 5.19 -11.56 18.08
N SER A 86 4.26 -11.56 19.04
CA SER A 86 3.44 -12.74 19.31
C SER A 86 2.50 -12.99 18.13
N LEU A 87 2.43 -14.24 17.67
CA LEU A 87 1.60 -14.69 16.54
C LEU A 87 1.90 -13.96 15.20
N SER A 88 3.06 -13.31 15.05
CA SER A 88 3.48 -12.78 13.75
C SER A 88 3.78 -13.93 12.79
N LEU A 89 3.33 -13.80 11.53
CA LEU A 89 3.44 -14.86 10.51
C LEU A 89 2.90 -16.23 10.98
N TYR A 90 1.87 -16.29 11.82
CA TYR A 90 1.45 -17.55 12.44
C TYR A 90 0.99 -18.63 11.43
N PHE A 91 0.17 -18.26 10.45
CA PHE A 91 -0.31 -19.13 9.36
C PHE A 91 0.23 -18.69 7.99
N ASP A 92 1.48 -19.04 7.69
CA ASP A 92 2.02 -18.90 6.34
C ASP A 92 2.70 -20.23 5.95
N THR A 93 2.05 -20.98 5.05
CA THR A 93 2.47 -22.36 4.75
C THR A 93 3.46 -22.45 3.60
N VAL A 94 3.63 -21.38 2.80
CA VAL A 94 4.41 -21.37 1.55
C VAL A 94 5.05 -20.01 1.19
N GLY A 95 4.64 -18.89 1.78
CA GLY A 95 5.12 -17.55 1.41
C GLY A 95 6.54 -17.27 1.90
N THR A 96 7.45 -16.87 1.01
CA THR A 96 8.87 -16.59 1.29
C THR A 96 9.17 -15.10 1.27
N ARG A 97 10.27 -14.67 1.91
CA ARG A 97 10.75 -13.28 1.91
C ARG A 97 9.76 -12.26 2.51
N ASN A 98 9.03 -12.67 3.55
CA ASN A 98 8.08 -11.83 4.27
C ASN A 98 8.72 -11.19 5.51
N VAL A 99 8.36 -9.95 5.80
CA VAL A 99 8.73 -9.24 7.03
C VAL A 99 7.46 -8.92 7.81
N ALA A 100 7.34 -9.42 9.03
CA ALA A 100 6.20 -9.17 9.92
C ALA A 100 6.67 -8.71 11.30
N VAL A 101 6.35 -7.48 11.68
CA VAL A 101 6.74 -6.88 12.97
C VAL A 101 5.51 -6.34 13.68
N GLY A 102 5.06 -7.02 14.74
CA GLY A 102 3.88 -6.66 15.53
C GLY A 102 3.07 -7.88 15.98
N TYR A 103 2.19 -7.67 16.96
CA TYR A 103 1.22 -8.69 17.37
C TYR A 103 0.30 -9.05 16.21
N GLN A 104 0.22 -10.32 15.82
CA GLN A 104 -0.57 -10.80 14.68
C GLN A 104 -0.30 -10.08 13.34
N ALA A 105 0.90 -9.50 13.17
CA ALA A 105 1.31 -9.00 11.87
C ALA A 105 1.44 -10.16 10.87
N HIS A 106 0.81 -10.06 9.70
CA HIS A 106 0.79 -11.09 8.67
C HIS A 106 0.26 -12.45 9.18
N TYR A 107 -0.76 -12.44 10.05
CA TYR A 107 -1.21 -13.64 10.77
C TYR A 107 -1.67 -14.79 9.86
N GLY A 108 -2.27 -14.51 8.70
CA GLY A 108 -2.88 -15.53 7.83
C GLY A 108 -2.67 -15.35 6.32
N HIS A 109 -1.80 -14.43 5.90
CA HIS A 109 -1.43 -14.29 4.49
C HIS A 109 -0.40 -15.35 4.08
N GLN A 110 -0.51 -15.85 2.85
CA GLN A 110 0.33 -16.92 2.29
C GLN A 110 1.14 -16.47 1.05
N GLY A 111 1.12 -15.16 0.76
CA GLY A 111 1.91 -14.60 -0.33
C GLY A 111 3.36 -14.36 0.07
N SER A 112 4.21 -14.12 -0.93
CA SER A 112 5.64 -13.84 -0.79
C SER A 112 5.96 -12.36 -0.98
N ASN A 113 7.11 -11.93 -0.46
CA ASN A 113 7.65 -10.57 -0.59
C ASN A 113 6.74 -9.49 0.03
N ASN A 114 6.05 -9.81 1.13
CA ASN A 114 5.17 -8.88 1.82
C ASN A 114 5.86 -8.25 3.05
N VAL A 115 5.54 -6.99 3.32
CA VAL A 115 5.99 -6.28 4.52
C VAL A 115 4.77 -5.89 5.36
N ALA A 116 4.69 -6.38 6.59
CA ALA A 116 3.67 -6.08 7.59
C ALA A 116 4.32 -5.49 8.84
N VAL A 117 4.11 -4.22 9.13
CA VAL A 117 4.68 -3.57 10.32
C VAL A 117 3.59 -2.87 11.11
N GLY A 118 3.27 -3.37 12.29
CA GLY A 118 2.21 -2.90 13.16
C GLY A 118 1.32 -4.05 13.65
N PRO A 119 0.64 -3.87 14.79
CA PRO A 119 -0.29 -4.90 15.27
C PRO A 119 -1.42 -5.11 14.27
N ASN A 120 -1.72 -6.36 13.93
CA ASN A 120 -2.72 -6.76 12.94
C ASN A 120 -2.50 -6.21 11.52
N ALA A 121 -1.30 -5.70 11.20
CA ALA A 121 -0.97 -5.30 9.83
C ALA A 121 -0.99 -6.54 8.92
N LEU A 122 -1.59 -6.47 7.73
CA LEU A 122 -1.84 -7.66 6.89
C LEU A 122 -2.53 -8.80 7.67
N GLY A 123 -3.52 -8.45 8.50
CA GLY A 123 -4.19 -9.39 9.40
C GLY A 123 -5.16 -10.35 8.70
N PHE A 124 -5.57 -10.06 7.46
CA PHE A 124 -6.50 -10.90 6.70
C PHE A 124 -5.80 -12.10 6.05
N THR A 125 -6.58 -13.02 5.50
CA THR A 125 -6.07 -14.20 4.79
C THR A 125 -6.12 -13.96 3.29
N GLY A 126 -4.99 -14.15 2.59
CA GLY A 126 -4.91 -14.02 1.14
C GLY A 126 -3.59 -14.53 0.57
N THR A 127 -3.44 -14.53 -0.76
CA THR A 127 -2.22 -15.01 -1.46
C THR A 127 -1.49 -13.92 -2.23
N GLY A 128 -1.83 -12.65 -1.98
CA GLY A 128 -1.23 -11.50 -2.66
C GLY A 128 0.25 -11.35 -2.34
N ASN A 129 1.04 -10.94 -3.35
CA ASN A 129 2.50 -10.84 -3.28
C ASN A 129 2.98 -9.40 -3.44
N ASN A 130 4.17 -9.08 -2.94
CA ASN A 130 4.81 -7.77 -3.15
C ASN A 130 3.99 -6.61 -2.55
N ASN A 131 3.37 -6.81 -1.41
CA ASN A 131 2.56 -5.79 -0.75
C ASN A 131 3.22 -5.22 0.50
N THR A 132 2.92 -3.97 0.82
CA THR A 132 3.44 -3.28 2.01
C THR A 132 2.28 -2.75 2.85
N ALA A 133 2.15 -3.19 4.09
CA ALA A 133 1.24 -2.65 5.08
C ALA A 133 2.02 -2.17 6.33
N ILE A 134 1.97 -0.88 6.61
CA ILE A 134 2.69 -0.27 7.74
C ILE A 134 1.71 0.56 8.56
N GLY A 135 1.42 0.14 9.79
CA GLY A 135 0.49 0.77 10.72
C GLY A 135 -0.36 -0.25 11.46
N ALA A 136 -0.89 0.13 12.63
CA ALA A 136 -1.84 -0.71 13.35
C ALA A 136 -3.08 -0.97 12.48
N SER A 137 -3.37 -2.25 12.23
CA SER A 137 -4.45 -2.71 11.35
C SER A 137 -4.37 -2.13 9.92
N ALA A 138 -3.18 -1.76 9.44
CA ALA A 138 -2.97 -1.42 8.03
C ALA A 138 -3.12 -2.67 7.16
N ASP A 139 -3.72 -2.55 5.99
CA ASP A 139 -4.10 -3.71 5.20
C ASP A 139 -4.05 -3.49 3.69
N VAL A 140 -3.77 -4.56 2.96
CA VAL A 140 -3.83 -4.59 1.49
C VAL A 140 -4.85 -5.64 1.03
N GLY A 141 -6.08 -5.50 1.51
CA GLY A 141 -7.29 -6.10 0.95
C GLY A 141 -7.38 -7.63 1.01
N THR A 142 -8.56 -8.13 0.61
CA THR A 142 -8.93 -9.55 0.62
C THR A 142 -8.58 -10.32 -0.66
N ASP A 143 -8.10 -9.62 -1.70
CA ASP A 143 -8.19 -10.10 -3.09
C ASP A 143 -6.82 -10.26 -3.74
N ASN A 144 -5.95 -11.15 -3.22
CA ASN A 144 -4.69 -11.54 -3.87
C ASN A 144 -3.88 -10.38 -4.50
N LEU A 145 -3.93 -9.20 -3.88
CA LEU A 145 -3.41 -7.97 -4.49
C LEU A 145 -1.91 -8.07 -4.70
N SER A 146 -1.41 -7.33 -5.67
CA SER A 146 0.03 -7.23 -5.91
C SER A 146 0.46 -5.78 -6.10
N PHE A 147 1.63 -5.45 -5.57
CA PHE A 147 2.16 -4.09 -5.60
C PHE A 147 1.21 -3.06 -4.95
N ALA A 148 0.45 -3.50 -3.93
CA ALA A 148 -0.40 -2.64 -3.13
C ALA A 148 0.38 -2.17 -1.89
N THR A 149 0.27 -0.88 -1.57
CA THR A 149 0.92 -0.30 -0.39
C THR A 149 -0.10 0.46 0.45
N ALA A 150 -0.22 0.13 1.74
CA ALA A 150 -1.02 0.82 2.72
C ALA A 150 -0.14 1.29 3.88
N ILE A 151 0.03 2.60 4.08
CA ILE A 151 0.87 3.16 5.14
C ILE A 151 0.04 4.11 5.99
N GLY A 152 -0.14 3.79 7.27
CA GLY A 152 -0.93 4.52 8.26
C GLY A 152 -1.77 3.57 9.10
N ALA A 153 -2.08 3.95 10.34
CA ALA A 153 -2.99 3.17 11.17
C ALA A 153 -4.36 3.07 10.47
N SER A 154 -4.84 1.83 10.29
CA SER A 154 -6.07 1.51 9.56
C SER A 154 -6.09 1.97 8.10
N ALA A 155 -4.93 2.23 7.48
CA ALA A 155 -4.85 2.44 6.04
C ALA A 155 -5.22 1.15 5.30
N ARG A 156 -6.00 1.27 4.22
CA ARG A 156 -6.46 0.11 3.44
C ARG A 156 -6.28 0.36 1.94
N CYS A 157 -5.53 -0.50 1.29
CA CYS A 157 -5.35 -0.49 -0.18
C CYS A 157 -6.11 -1.67 -0.80
N ASP A 158 -7.18 -1.37 -1.55
CA ASP A 158 -8.05 -2.38 -2.16
C ASP A 158 -7.80 -2.57 -3.67
N THR A 159 -6.65 -2.12 -4.18
CA THR A 159 -6.31 -2.26 -5.61
C THR A 159 -4.81 -2.49 -5.79
N SER A 160 -4.45 -3.33 -6.76
CA SER A 160 -3.05 -3.55 -7.16
C SER A 160 -2.42 -2.29 -7.74
N ASN A 161 -1.09 -2.23 -7.74
CA ASN A 161 -0.31 -1.10 -8.28
C ASN A 161 -0.72 0.26 -7.70
N SER A 162 -1.15 0.28 -6.45
CA SER A 162 -1.72 1.46 -5.80
C SER A 162 -1.08 1.68 -4.43
N ILE A 163 -1.03 2.96 -4.03
CA ILE A 163 -0.51 3.37 -2.73
C ILE A 163 -1.61 4.16 -2.01
N VAL A 164 -1.97 3.72 -0.81
CA VAL A 164 -2.84 4.43 0.14
C VAL A 164 -2.01 4.88 1.33
N LEU A 165 -2.00 6.19 1.57
CA LEU A 165 -1.33 6.82 2.70
C LEU A 165 -2.39 7.39 3.66
N GLY A 166 -2.41 6.87 4.88
CA GLY A 166 -3.32 7.19 5.98
C GLY A 166 -4.70 6.54 5.88
N ASN A 167 -5.55 6.85 6.87
CA ASN A 167 -6.95 6.43 6.89
C ASN A 167 -7.77 7.39 6.00
N VAL A 168 -8.83 6.89 5.37
CA VAL A 168 -9.66 7.52 4.33
C VAL A 168 -10.41 8.81 4.75
N ALA A 169 -10.14 9.38 5.92
CA ALA A 169 -10.65 10.68 6.34
C ALA A 169 -9.56 11.56 6.98
N GLY A 170 -9.36 12.77 6.43
CA GLY A 170 -8.54 13.81 7.06
C GLY A 170 -7.02 13.62 6.99
N THR A 171 -6.52 12.65 6.24
CA THR A 171 -5.07 12.49 6.04
C THR A 171 -4.52 13.59 5.12
N ASN A 172 -3.49 14.28 5.60
CA ASN A 172 -2.65 15.12 4.75
C ASN A 172 -1.43 14.31 4.32
N VAL A 173 -1.25 14.16 3.01
CA VAL A 173 -0.07 13.51 2.44
C VAL A 173 0.92 14.60 2.04
N SER A 174 2.05 14.68 2.72
CA SER A 174 3.17 15.51 2.27
C SER A 174 4.14 14.68 1.43
N VAL A 175 4.59 15.25 0.32
CA VAL A 175 5.74 14.77 -0.46
C VAL A 175 6.77 15.90 -0.51
N GLY A 176 7.83 15.79 0.31
CA GLY A 176 8.93 16.75 0.33
C GLY A 176 8.76 17.94 1.30
N THR A 177 7.73 17.96 2.16
CA THR A 177 7.56 18.95 3.25
C THR A 177 7.33 18.24 4.59
N THR A 178 7.61 18.89 5.73
CA THR A 178 7.44 18.27 7.07
C THR A 178 6.10 18.60 7.75
N LYS A 179 5.32 19.54 7.19
CA LYS A 179 4.04 20.03 7.73
C LYS A 179 3.06 20.42 6.61
N PRO A 180 2.35 19.47 5.99
CA PRO A 180 1.44 19.77 4.89
C PRO A 180 0.27 20.64 5.36
N LEU A 181 0.05 21.77 4.67
CA LEU A 181 -1.07 22.68 4.91
C LEU A 181 -2.34 22.31 4.12
N SER A 182 -2.30 21.23 3.33
CA SER A 182 -3.39 20.73 2.50
C SER A 182 -3.32 19.21 2.34
N ARG A 183 -4.38 18.59 1.81
CA ARG A 183 -4.53 17.12 1.73
C ARG A 183 -3.49 16.43 0.83
N MET A 184 -2.86 17.18 -0.08
CA MET A 184 -1.69 16.78 -0.86
C MET A 184 -0.78 18.00 -1.04
N ASP A 185 0.42 17.97 -0.47
CA ASP A 185 1.44 19.02 -0.61
C ASP A 185 2.62 18.46 -1.40
N VAL A 186 2.83 18.96 -2.63
CA VAL A 186 3.86 18.49 -3.57
C VAL A 186 4.82 19.63 -3.85
N ASN A 187 6.08 19.45 -3.46
CA ASN A 187 7.14 20.36 -3.90
C ASN A 187 7.61 19.97 -5.31
N GLY A 188 6.87 20.39 -6.35
CA GLY A 188 7.15 20.05 -7.76
C GLY A 188 5.91 20.06 -8.65
N SER A 189 6.05 19.58 -9.89
CA SER A 189 4.94 19.54 -10.87
C SER A 189 4.11 18.26 -10.72
N ILE A 190 2.77 18.39 -10.76
CA ILE A 190 1.86 17.25 -10.88
C ILE A 190 1.62 16.99 -12.37
N GLY A 191 1.98 15.81 -12.87
CA GLY A 191 1.75 15.42 -14.26
C GLY A 191 0.25 15.26 -14.52
N SER A 192 -0.29 16.09 -15.41
CA SER A 192 -1.73 16.18 -15.64
C SER A 192 -2.04 15.89 -17.11
N GLY A 193 -2.85 14.87 -17.39
CA GLY A 193 -3.19 14.48 -18.77
C GLY A 193 -3.74 15.66 -19.59
N ILE A 194 -3.23 15.81 -20.82
CA ILE A 194 -3.71 16.77 -21.82
C ILE A 194 -4.61 16.03 -22.81
N ARG A 195 -5.88 16.45 -22.91
CA ARG A 195 -6.79 15.99 -23.97
C ARG A 195 -6.98 17.08 -25.01
N THR A 196 -6.54 16.83 -26.23
CA THR A 196 -6.81 17.73 -27.37
C THR A 196 -8.16 17.37 -28.00
N VAL A 197 -8.98 18.38 -28.26
CA VAL A 197 -10.34 18.22 -28.80
C VAL A 197 -10.49 19.03 -30.10
N THR A 198 -11.18 18.43 -31.07
CA THR A 198 -11.50 19.04 -32.37
C THR A 198 -13.00 19.33 -32.55
N GLY A 199 -13.83 18.83 -31.64
CA GLY A 199 -15.28 19.03 -31.62
C GLY A 199 -15.83 19.18 -30.19
N SER A 200 -17.10 19.57 -30.06
CA SER A 200 -17.78 19.72 -28.77
C SER A 200 -17.77 18.42 -27.97
N THR A 201 -17.56 18.53 -26.67
CA THR A 201 -17.40 17.38 -25.79
C THR A 201 -17.70 17.74 -24.34
N THR A 202 -17.92 16.73 -23.51
CA THR A 202 -18.04 16.89 -22.05
C THR A 202 -16.67 16.71 -21.40
N ALA A 203 -16.33 17.56 -20.45
CA ALA A 203 -15.14 17.42 -19.64
C ALA A 203 -15.26 16.14 -18.78
N ALA A 204 -14.29 15.24 -18.90
CA ALA A 204 -14.27 14.00 -18.13
C ALA A 204 -13.60 14.22 -16.77
N VAL A 205 -13.90 13.36 -15.79
CA VAL A 205 -13.20 13.36 -14.48
C VAL A 205 -11.73 12.95 -14.59
N THR A 206 -11.29 12.48 -15.76
CA THR A 206 -9.89 12.18 -16.07
C THR A 206 -9.16 13.37 -16.73
N ASP A 207 -9.87 14.38 -17.23
CA ASP A 207 -9.27 15.55 -17.87
C ASP A 207 -8.70 16.51 -16.82
N HIS A 208 -7.45 16.97 -16.97
CA HIS A 208 -6.97 18.14 -16.22
C HIS A 208 -6.80 19.34 -17.13
N THR A 209 -6.11 19.16 -18.27
CA THR A 209 -6.02 20.18 -19.33
C THR A 209 -6.80 19.72 -20.55
N ILE A 210 -7.75 20.54 -21.01
CA ILE A 210 -8.44 20.36 -22.29
C ILE A 210 -7.89 21.40 -23.27
N VAL A 211 -7.34 20.95 -24.39
CA VAL A 211 -6.81 21.83 -25.44
C VAL A 211 -7.76 21.82 -26.64
N ILE A 212 -8.34 22.97 -26.94
CA ILE A 212 -9.08 23.18 -28.19
C ILE A 212 -8.07 23.52 -29.27
N GLY A 213 -7.97 22.65 -30.28
CA GLY A 213 -6.98 22.78 -31.36
C GLY A 213 -7.21 23.98 -32.27
N THR A 214 -6.18 24.34 -33.04
CA THR A 214 -6.14 25.54 -33.89
C THR A 214 -7.18 25.55 -35.02
N THR A 215 -7.65 24.39 -35.48
CA THR A 215 -8.61 24.26 -36.59
C THR A 215 -10.06 24.09 -36.15
N ALA A 216 -10.32 24.05 -34.84
CA ALA A 216 -11.65 23.71 -34.32
C ALA A 216 -12.65 24.86 -34.54
N SER A 217 -13.77 24.57 -35.22
CA SER A 217 -14.72 25.60 -35.66
C SER A 217 -15.66 26.04 -34.54
N ALA A 218 -16.70 25.26 -34.21
CA ALA A 218 -17.58 25.49 -33.08
C ALA A 218 -17.37 24.39 -32.02
N VAL A 219 -16.67 24.74 -30.93
CA VAL A 219 -16.44 23.83 -29.79
C VAL A 219 -17.12 24.39 -28.57
N THR A 220 -17.98 23.57 -27.97
CA THR A 220 -18.51 23.76 -26.62
C THR A 220 -17.92 22.72 -25.69
N ILE A 221 -17.31 23.16 -24.60
CA ILE A 221 -16.90 22.31 -23.49
C ILE A 221 -18.04 22.26 -22.47
N THR A 222 -18.66 21.10 -22.34
CA THR A 222 -19.72 20.86 -21.35
C THR A 222 -19.08 20.48 -20.02
N LEU A 223 -19.31 21.30 -18.98
CA LEU A 223 -18.86 20.98 -17.63
C LEU A 223 -19.85 20.01 -16.95
N PRO A 224 -19.38 19.05 -16.15
CA PRO A 224 -20.25 18.23 -15.33
C PRO A 224 -20.93 19.06 -14.23
N SER A 225 -21.96 18.48 -13.61
CA SER A 225 -22.68 19.08 -12.48
C SER A 225 -21.70 19.41 -11.35
N ALA A 226 -21.64 20.68 -10.92
CA ALA A 226 -20.68 21.12 -9.91
C ALA A 226 -20.76 20.32 -8.58
N PRO A 227 -21.96 20.00 -8.05
CA PRO A 227 -22.10 19.14 -6.87
C PRO A 227 -21.44 17.76 -7.01
N SER A 228 -21.48 17.14 -8.20
CA SER A 228 -20.91 15.81 -8.41
C SER A 228 -19.39 15.80 -8.50
N VAL A 229 -18.75 16.98 -8.60
CA VAL A 229 -17.29 17.14 -8.74
C VAL A 229 -16.75 18.30 -7.90
N THR A 230 -17.18 18.42 -6.65
CA THR A 230 -16.78 19.50 -5.74
C THR A 230 -15.25 19.62 -5.64
N ARG A 231 -14.70 20.86 -5.69
CA ARG A 231 -13.26 21.21 -5.72
C ARG A 231 -12.49 20.83 -6.99
N ARG A 232 -13.14 20.21 -7.99
CA ARG A 232 -12.48 19.86 -9.25
C ARG A 232 -12.04 21.11 -10.00
N GLU A 233 -10.81 21.10 -10.48
CA GLU A 233 -10.26 22.13 -11.37
C GLU A 233 -10.12 21.60 -12.80
N TYR A 234 -10.42 22.46 -13.78
CA TYR A 234 -10.11 22.25 -15.19
C TYR A 234 -9.32 23.46 -15.74
N ARG A 235 -8.23 23.18 -16.44
CA ARG A 235 -7.58 24.15 -17.33
C ARG A 235 -8.08 23.93 -18.75
N ILE A 236 -8.71 24.94 -19.33
CA ILE A 236 -9.19 24.88 -20.73
C ILE A 236 -8.36 25.86 -21.54
N VAL A 237 -7.58 25.33 -22.49
CA VAL A 237 -6.70 26.10 -23.37
C VAL A 237 -7.36 26.18 -24.74
N ASN A 238 -7.60 27.39 -25.24
CA ASN A 238 -8.09 27.64 -26.57
C ASN A 238 -6.95 28.14 -27.47
N GLN A 239 -6.40 27.24 -28.30
CA GLN A 239 -5.37 27.58 -29.28
C GLN A 239 -5.95 28.14 -30.59
N ASN A 240 -7.29 28.20 -30.71
CA ASN A 240 -7.93 28.83 -31.84
C ASN A 240 -8.05 30.33 -31.60
N ALA A 241 -7.88 31.13 -32.66
CA ALA A 241 -7.97 32.58 -32.58
C ALA A 241 -9.39 33.09 -32.24
N ALA A 242 -10.43 32.31 -32.55
CA ALA A 242 -11.80 32.65 -32.20
C ALA A 242 -12.15 32.17 -30.78
N THR A 243 -12.97 32.95 -30.09
CA THR A 243 -13.58 32.57 -28.81
C THR A 243 -14.37 31.27 -28.94
N LYS A 244 -14.24 30.41 -27.94
CA LYS A 244 -14.99 29.14 -27.81
C LYS A 244 -15.90 29.18 -26.60
N THR A 245 -16.78 28.18 -26.51
CA THR A 245 -17.83 28.17 -25.50
C THR A 245 -17.55 27.13 -24.43
N VAL A 246 -17.87 27.47 -23.19
CA VAL A 246 -18.01 26.56 -22.05
C VAL A 246 -19.39 26.78 -21.43
N THR A 247 -20.00 25.75 -20.85
CA THR A 247 -21.41 25.80 -20.42
C THR A 247 -21.77 26.97 -19.51
N SER A 248 -21.03 27.20 -18.43
CA SER A 248 -21.14 28.41 -17.58
C SER A 248 -20.10 28.37 -16.45
N TYR A 249 -19.55 29.53 -16.09
CA TYR A 249 -18.78 29.77 -14.87
C TYR A 249 -18.96 31.21 -14.39
N THR A 250 -18.67 31.47 -13.12
CA THR A 250 -18.59 32.83 -12.54
C THR A 250 -17.19 33.39 -12.77
N ASP A 251 -17.08 34.55 -13.43
CA ASP A 251 -15.80 35.21 -13.70
C ASP A 251 -15.27 36.02 -12.50
N PHE A 252 -14.13 36.72 -12.68
CA PHE A 252 -13.51 37.53 -11.64
C PHE A 252 -14.34 38.72 -11.17
N THR A 253 -15.36 39.11 -11.93
CA THR A 253 -16.29 40.20 -11.56
C THR A 253 -17.53 39.68 -10.83
N GLY A 254 -17.70 38.36 -10.72
CA GLY A 254 -18.90 37.73 -10.18
C GLY A 254 -20.00 37.51 -11.22
N ALA A 255 -19.76 37.84 -12.49
CA ALA A 255 -20.73 37.66 -13.56
C ALA A 255 -20.68 36.24 -14.15
N ALA A 256 -21.82 35.77 -14.67
CA ALA A 256 -21.87 34.51 -15.41
C ALA A 256 -21.22 34.69 -16.80
N SER A 257 -20.31 33.79 -17.16
CA SER A 257 -19.61 33.75 -18.43
C SER A 257 -19.66 32.36 -19.03
N THR A 258 -19.70 32.31 -20.36
CA THR A 258 -19.65 31.08 -21.18
C THR A 258 -18.45 31.10 -22.13
N SER A 259 -17.55 32.07 -21.99
CA SER A 259 -16.50 32.33 -22.97
C SER A 259 -15.15 31.73 -22.57
N ILE A 260 -14.48 31.15 -23.55
CA ILE A 260 -13.05 30.82 -23.53
C ILE A 260 -12.40 31.69 -24.61
N PRO A 261 -11.74 32.80 -24.23
CA PRO A 261 -11.18 33.74 -25.21
C PRO A 261 -10.23 33.05 -26.19
N GLY A 262 -10.17 33.57 -27.42
CA GLY A 262 -9.23 33.12 -28.45
C GLY A 262 -7.77 33.25 -28.00
N ASN A 263 -6.94 32.28 -28.39
CA ASN A 263 -5.50 32.23 -28.03
C ASN A 263 -5.23 32.43 -26.54
N ASN A 264 -6.07 31.85 -25.68
CA ASN A 264 -6.03 32.06 -24.24
C ASN A 264 -6.38 30.77 -23.49
N SER A 265 -6.27 30.80 -22.16
CA SER A 265 -6.75 29.73 -21.29
C SER A 265 -7.56 30.30 -20.13
N ILE A 266 -8.47 29.48 -19.62
CA ILE A 266 -9.14 29.72 -18.35
C ILE A 266 -8.87 28.57 -17.41
N VAL A 267 -8.78 28.86 -16.11
CA VAL A 267 -8.81 27.84 -15.07
C VAL A 267 -10.05 28.06 -14.24
N ILE A 268 -10.86 27.01 -14.16
CA ILE A 268 -12.13 27.03 -13.44
C ILE A 268 -12.18 25.91 -12.41
N GLN A 269 -12.75 26.20 -11.25
CA GLN A 269 -12.88 25.26 -10.16
C GLN A 269 -14.33 25.15 -9.69
N SER A 270 -14.79 23.93 -9.42
CA SER A 270 -16.10 23.68 -8.83
C SER A 270 -16.11 24.10 -7.36
N SER A 271 -17.03 25.00 -6.99
CA SER A 271 -17.31 25.36 -5.60
C SER A 271 -18.21 24.35 -4.88
N GLY A 272 -18.72 23.33 -5.59
CA GLY A 272 -19.77 22.44 -5.12
C GLY A 272 -21.20 22.96 -5.37
N THR A 273 -21.36 24.24 -5.71
CA THR A 273 -22.65 24.84 -6.13
C THR A 273 -22.63 25.38 -7.55
N GLY A 274 -21.43 25.70 -8.07
CA GLY A 274 -21.22 26.19 -9.43
C GLY A 274 -19.73 26.09 -9.82
N TRP A 275 -19.40 26.65 -10.97
CA TRP A 275 -18.02 26.75 -11.46
C TRP A 275 -17.55 28.20 -11.33
N VAL A 276 -16.34 28.40 -10.82
CA VAL A 276 -15.76 29.73 -10.60
C VAL A 276 -14.41 29.80 -11.30
N ARG A 277 -14.12 30.92 -11.98
CA ARG A 277 -12.80 31.16 -12.55
C ARG A 277 -11.81 31.52 -11.45
N VAL A 278 -10.67 30.83 -11.43
CA VAL A 278 -9.62 30.99 -10.41
C VAL A 278 -8.32 31.53 -10.99
N LEU A 279 -8.05 31.30 -12.30
CA LEU A 279 -6.92 31.88 -13.06
C LEU A 279 -7.38 32.21 -14.51
#